data_AF-A0A6G0RRA3-F1
#
_entry.id   AF-A0A6G0RRA3-F1
#
_cell.length_a   1.000
_cell.length_b   1.000
_cell.length_c   1.000
_cell.angle_alpha   90.00
_cell.angle_beta   90.00
_cell.angle_gamma   90.00
#
_symmetry.space_group_name_H-M   'P 1'
#
loop_
_entity.id
_entity.type
_entity.pdbx_description
1 polymer ?
#
loop_
_entity_poly.entity_id
_entity_poly.type
_entity_poly.pdbx_seq_one_letter_code
_entity_poly.pdbx_strand_id
1 'polypeptide(L)'
;MGNKTFFGPGSDFTIDTTKSFTVVTRFITDDGTATGTLSEITRFYVQDDVSYEMPFATWSGIEDMNSLTESQCSAAKTEFGDKDDHKAKGGLEQLGLAMKRGMVLTMSLWTDSAAYCLWLESDYPVTSDASDPGVARGTCATTTGVPDDVISEQPDATVVFSNIRFGDIGTTVDGISSSDASTSTSTSTTTSTTTSPSSSTSSGSSTATSTTTAPSTSTSSTDASAPTSTSSSGASTSANASPSTVASSSEANEADNETDSSSKVDTEADSTAGESSDVDAASTVTPAPVTSTSSCKVRARRH
;
A
#
# COMPACT_ATOMS: atom_id res chain seq x y z
N MET A 1 -6.56 -0.77 7.92
CA MET A 1 -5.80 0.51 8.11
C MET A 1 -6.46 1.44 9.12
N GLY A 2 -7.77 1.72 9.05
CA GLY A 2 -8.53 2.30 10.16
C GLY A 2 -8.94 3.77 10.01
N ASN A 3 -8.23 4.56 9.19
CA ASN A 3 -8.75 5.86 8.76
C ASN A 3 -10.00 5.66 7.87
N LYS A 4 -11.16 6.17 8.31
CA LYS A 4 -12.47 6.03 7.63
C LYS A 4 -12.91 7.28 6.84
N THR A 5 -12.11 8.34 6.80
CA THR A 5 -12.43 9.63 6.13
C THR A 5 -11.40 10.07 5.09
N PHE A 6 -10.40 9.25 4.79
CA PHE A 6 -9.39 9.59 3.78
C PHE A 6 -9.90 9.48 2.34
N PHE A 7 -10.68 8.46 2.00
CA PHE A 7 -11.07 8.16 0.61
C PHE A 7 -12.54 7.76 0.54
N GLY A 8 -13.36 8.50 -0.20
CA GLY A 8 -14.79 8.26 -0.32
C GLY A 8 -15.54 9.39 -1.03
N PRO A 9 -16.86 9.26 -1.21
CA PRO A 9 -17.61 10.18 -2.07
C PRO A 9 -18.11 11.42 -1.31
N GLY A 10 -17.71 12.60 -1.80
CA GLY A 10 -18.11 13.91 -1.28
C GLY A 10 -16.98 14.65 -0.55
N SER A 11 -17.20 15.93 -0.29
CA SER A 11 -16.24 16.87 0.31
C SER A 11 -15.85 16.58 1.76
N ASP A 12 -16.51 15.61 2.40
CA ASP A 12 -16.22 15.19 3.78
C ASP A 12 -15.04 14.19 3.83
N PHE A 13 -14.57 13.71 2.67
CA PHE A 13 -13.39 12.87 2.52
C PHE A 13 -12.17 13.67 2.05
N THR A 14 -10.97 13.20 2.40
CA THR A 14 -9.71 13.83 1.95
C THR A 14 -9.52 13.72 0.43
N ILE A 15 -9.91 12.58 -0.14
CA ILE A 15 -10.03 12.32 -1.58
C ILE A 15 -11.50 12.09 -1.90
N ASP A 16 -12.12 13.06 -2.56
CA ASP A 16 -13.52 13.04 -3.01
C ASP A 16 -13.65 12.19 -4.28
N THR A 17 -14.19 10.98 -4.15
CA THR A 17 -14.38 10.04 -5.27
C THR A 17 -15.53 10.40 -6.21
N THR A 18 -16.25 11.51 -5.96
CA THR A 18 -17.22 12.07 -6.92
C THR A 18 -16.57 12.97 -7.98
N LYS A 19 -15.26 13.23 -7.85
CA LYS A 19 -14.41 13.96 -8.81
C LYS A 19 -13.31 13.04 -9.36
N SER A 20 -12.67 13.48 -10.43
CA SER A 20 -11.39 12.92 -10.88
C SER A 20 -10.26 13.17 -9.86
N PHE A 21 -9.27 12.29 -9.85
CA PHE A 21 -8.02 12.45 -9.10
C PHE A 21 -6.90 11.66 -9.79
N THR A 22 -5.65 12.03 -9.54
CA THR A 22 -4.46 11.28 -9.96
C THR A 22 -4.04 10.32 -8.86
N VAL A 23 -3.63 9.11 -9.23
CA VAL A 23 -3.08 8.08 -8.33
C VAL A 23 -1.61 7.88 -8.67
N VAL A 24 -0.70 8.17 -7.75
CA VAL A 24 0.75 7.98 -7.95
C VAL A 24 1.24 6.85 -7.06
N THR A 25 1.95 5.89 -7.65
CA THR A 25 2.56 4.77 -6.92
C THR A 25 4.05 4.75 -7.22
N ARG A 26 4.90 4.76 -6.19
CA ARG A 26 6.37 4.67 -6.31
C ARG A 26 6.80 3.28 -5.85
N PHE A 27 7.68 2.63 -6.61
CA PHE A 27 8.27 1.34 -6.29
C PHE A 27 9.75 1.57 -5.99
N ILE A 28 10.10 1.53 -4.71
CA ILE A 28 11.41 1.97 -4.20
C ILE A 28 12.28 0.75 -3.96
N THR A 29 13.55 0.84 -4.36
CA THR A 29 14.55 -0.20 -4.14
C THR A 29 15.50 0.15 -3.00
N ASP A 30 16.08 -0.88 -2.37
CA ASP A 30 17.05 -0.80 -1.27
C ASP A 30 18.27 0.09 -1.56
N ASP A 31 18.76 0.11 -2.81
CA ASP A 31 19.89 0.92 -3.28
C ASP A 31 19.50 2.13 -4.13
N GLY A 32 18.19 2.37 -4.34
CA GLY A 32 17.67 3.43 -5.20
C GLY A 32 17.88 3.22 -6.72
N THR A 33 18.38 2.06 -7.16
CA THR A 33 18.62 1.73 -8.56
C THR A 33 17.55 0.78 -9.12
N ALA A 34 17.42 0.72 -10.45
CA ALA A 34 16.58 -0.28 -11.12
C ALA A 34 17.07 -1.74 -10.93
N THR A 35 18.29 -1.93 -10.41
CA THR A 35 18.89 -3.24 -10.13
C THR A 35 18.68 -3.73 -8.70
N GLY A 36 18.43 -2.83 -7.73
CA GLY A 36 18.22 -3.16 -6.31
C GLY A 36 16.96 -3.96 -6.00
N THR A 37 16.83 -4.43 -4.76
CA THR A 37 15.69 -5.20 -4.26
C THR A 37 14.51 -4.27 -3.98
N LEU A 38 13.30 -4.63 -4.41
CA LEU A 38 12.09 -3.86 -4.06
C LEU A 38 11.90 -3.90 -2.54
N SER A 39 12.01 -2.74 -1.89
CA SER A 39 12.03 -2.59 -0.43
C SER A 39 10.77 -1.92 0.11
N GLU A 40 10.18 -1.00 -0.67
CA GLU A 40 9.00 -0.24 -0.28
C GLU A 40 8.11 0.08 -1.50
N ILE A 41 6.78 0.03 -1.32
CA ILE A 41 5.82 0.63 -2.24
C ILE A 41 5.08 1.76 -1.52
N THR A 42 5.21 2.99 -2.02
CA THR A 42 4.48 4.16 -1.49
C THR A 42 3.41 4.65 -2.46
N ARG A 43 2.39 5.33 -1.91
CA ARG A 43 1.23 5.87 -2.63
C ARG A 43 0.98 7.30 -2.18
N PHE A 44 0.62 8.16 -3.12
CA PHE A 44 -0.05 9.42 -2.84
C PHE A 44 -1.08 9.72 -3.94
N TYR A 45 -1.94 10.70 -3.69
CA TYR A 45 -2.98 11.15 -4.61
C TYR A 45 -2.78 12.63 -4.94
N VAL A 46 -3.27 13.07 -6.10
CA VAL A 46 -3.38 14.50 -6.42
C VAL A 46 -4.81 14.81 -6.86
N GLN A 47 -5.47 15.75 -6.18
CA GLN A 47 -6.83 16.18 -6.49
C GLN A 47 -6.93 17.70 -6.31
N ASP A 48 -7.63 18.37 -7.24
CA ASP A 48 -7.74 19.85 -7.29
C ASP A 48 -6.38 20.56 -7.10
N ASP A 49 -5.35 20.03 -7.79
CA ASP A 49 -3.92 20.41 -7.74
C ASP A 49 -3.22 20.31 -6.37
N VAL A 50 -3.86 19.73 -5.35
CA VAL A 50 -3.29 19.44 -4.03
C VAL A 50 -2.81 17.99 -3.96
N SER A 51 -1.59 17.77 -3.43
CA SER A 51 -1.02 16.44 -3.18
C SER A 51 -1.35 15.93 -1.77
N TYR A 52 -1.74 14.66 -1.68
CA TYR A 52 -2.15 13.99 -0.44
C TYR A 52 -1.40 12.66 -0.30
N GLU A 53 -0.40 12.63 0.60
CA GLU A 53 0.27 11.38 1.01
C GLU A 53 -0.70 10.44 1.74
N MET A 54 -0.39 9.14 1.76
CA MET A 54 -1.19 8.16 2.50
C MET A 54 -1.23 8.46 4.01
N PRO A 55 -2.40 8.31 4.68
CA PRO A 55 -2.48 8.40 6.12
C PRO A 55 -1.81 7.18 6.77
N PHE A 56 -1.24 7.39 7.94
CA PHE A 56 -0.84 6.32 8.84
C PHE A 56 -2.04 5.50 9.31
N ALA A 57 -1.81 4.24 9.68
CA ALA A 57 -2.83 3.39 10.28
C ALA A 57 -3.23 3.90 11.68
N THR A 58 -4.41 3.48 12.13
CA THR A 58 -4.95 3.82 13.47
C THR A 58 -5.09 2.58 14.37
N TRP A 59 -4.29 1.55 14.09
CA TRP A 59 -4.29 0.26 14.80
C TRP A 59 -2.93 0.08 15.49
N SER A 60 -2.95 -0.28 16.76
CA SER A 60 -1.79 -0.20 17.68
C SER A 60 -0.57 -1.01 17.24
N GLY A 61 -0.74 -2.11 16.50
CA GLY A 61 0.38 -2.91 15.98
C GLY A 61 1.05 -2.35 14.72
N ILE A 62 0.52 -1.27 14.13
CA ILE A 62 0.92 -0.74 12.81
C ILE A 62 0.79 0.80 12.69
N GLU A 63 0.83 1.56 13.77
CA GLU A 63 0.66 3.04 13.75
C GLU A 63 1.71 3.77 12.87
N ASP A 64 2.84 3.13 12.57
CA ASP A 64 3.90 3.61 11.67
C ASP A 64 3.70 3.21 10.19
N MET A 65 2.58 2.56 9.84
CA MET A 65 2.28 2.09 8.50
C MET A 65 1.46 3.08 7.67
N ASN A 66 2.11 3.80 6.76
CA ASN A 66 1.48 4.49 5.62
C ASN A 66 1.93 3.99 4.24
N SER A 67 2.90 3.07 4.20
CA SER A 67 3.47 2.46 2.99
C SER A 67 3.45 0.92 3.08
N LEU A 68 3.97 0.24 2.05
CA LEU A 68 4.15 -1.22 2.04
C LEU A 68 5.65 -1.57 2.07
N THR A 69 6.20 -1.77 3.25
CA THR A 69 7.47 -2.49 3.48
C THR A 69 7.20 -3.92 3.96
N GLU A 70 8.16 -4.84 3.81
CA GLU A 70 8.00 -6.23 4.25
C GLU A 70 7.68 -6.36 5.76
N SER A 71 8.27 -5.49 6.59
CA SER A 71 8.00 -5.41 8.03
C SER A 71 6.57 -4.96 8.33
N GLN A 72 6.09 -3.90 7.66
CA GLN A 72 4.72 -3.41 7.81
C GLN A 72 3.71 -4.44 7.28
N CYS A 73 4.03 -5.18 6.21
CA CYS A 73 3.19 -6.27 5.70
C CYS A 73 3.04 -7.39 6.75
N SER A 74 4.13 -7.90 7.34
CA SER A 74 4.03 -8.89 8.43
C SER A 74 3.32 -8.35 9.68
N ALA A 75 3.54 -7.07 10.03
CA ALA A 75 2.90 -6.45 11.19
C ALA A 75 1.38 -6.32 10.98
N ALA A 76 0.93 -5.85 9.82
CA ALA A 76 -0.49 -5.76 9.49
C ALA A 76 -1.16 -7.14 9.42
N LYS A 77 -0.46 -8.16 8.90
CA LYS A 77 -0.94 -9.54 8.92
C LYS A 77 -1.09 -10.07 10.35
N THR A 78 -0.18 -9.70 11.25
CA THR A 78 -0.26 -10.06 12.68
C THR A 78 -1.41 -9.33 13.39
N GLU A 79 -1.56 -8.02 13.18
CA GLU A 79 -2.61 -7.19 13.78
C GLU A 79 -4.03 -7.66 13.37
N PHE A 80 -4.21 -8.07 12.11
CA PHE A 80 -5.50 -8.51 11.58
C PHE A 80 -5.75 -10.03 11.72
N GLY A 81 -4.86 -10.77 12.41
CA GLY A 81 -4.97 -12.23 12.58
C GLY A 81 -4.84 -13.05 11.28
N ASP A 82 -4.39 -12.42 10.20
CA ASP A 82 -4.25 -12.99 8.86
C ASP A 82 -3.00 -13.90 8.75
N LYS A 83 -3.08 -14.93 7.90
CA LYS A 83 -1.88 -15.67 7.48
C LYS A 83 -0.99 -14.77 6.59
N ASP A 84 0.27 -14.60 6.96
CA ASP A 84 1.29 -13.96 6.11
C ASP A 84 1.76 -14.88 4.97
N ASP A 85 0.86 -15.11 4.01
CA ASP A 85 1.11 -15.87 2.79
C ASP A 85 1.92 -15.08 1.76
N HIS A 86 2.05 -13.75 1.95
CA HIS A 86 2.88 -12.86 1.14
C HIS A 86 4.36 -13.18 1.35
N LYS A 87 4.81 -13.15 2.61
CA LYS A 87 6.16 -13.52 3.02
C LYS A 87 6.50 -14.97 2.70
N ALA A 88 5.53 -15.89 2.88
CA ALA A 88 5.68 -17.29 2.50
C ALA A 88 5.94 -17.51 0.99
N LYS A 89 5.60 -16.53 0.14
CA LYS A 89 5.85 -16.51 -1.30
C LYS A 89 7.09 -15.69 -1.71
N GLY A 90 7.88 -15.20 -0.75
CA GLY A 90 9.08 -14.39 -1.00
C GLY A 90 8.86 -12.88 -1.00
N GLY A 91 7.69 -12.42 -0.55
CA GLY A 91 7.44 -11.01 -0.20
C GLY A 91 7.70 -9.99 -1.31
N LEU A 92 8.11 -8.78 -0.90
CA LEU A 92 8.43 -7.69 -1.84
C LEU A 92 9.62 -8.02 -2.76
N GLU A 93 10.60 -8.80 -2.31
CA GLU A 93 11.72 -9.23 -3.16
C GLU A 93 11.21 -10.02 -4.38
N GLN A 94 10.35 -11.03 -4.17
CA GLN A 94 9.81 -11.84 -5.25
C GLN A 94 8.87 -11.04 -6.17
N LEU A 95 8.14 -10.05 -5.62
CA LEU A 95 7.37 -9.10 -6.42
C LEU A 95 8.29 -8.23 -7.30
N GLY A 96 9.38 -7.71 -6.74
CA GLY A 96 10.41 -6.98 -7.48
C GLY A 96 11.06 -7.82 -8.60
N LEU A 97 11.30 -9.11 -8.35
CA LEU A 97 11.78 -10.04 -9.38
C LEU A 97 10.73 -10.29 -10.48
N ALA A 98 9.43 -10.23 -10.18
CA ALA A 98 8.38 -10.26 -11.20
C ALA A 98 8.35 -8.97 -12.03
N MET A 99 8.42 -7.80 -11.39
CA MET A 99 8.49 -6.50 -12.06
C MET A 99 9.70 -6.40 -13.00
N LYS A 100 10.88 -6.85 -12.56
CA LYS A 100 12.13 -6.88 -13.37
C LYS A 100 12.03 -7.75 -14.64
N ARG A 101 11.08 -8.70 -14.71
CA ARG A 101 10.82 -9.49 -15.93
C ARG A 101 9.85 -8.80 -16.90
N GLY A 102 9.28 -7.65 -16.52
CA GLY A 102 8.18 -7.00 -17.21
C GLY A 102 6.82 -7.57 -16.79
N MET A 103 5.83 -6.68 -16.68
CA MET A 103 4.44 -7.03 -16.37
C MET A 103 3.50 -6.31 -17.36
N VAL A 104 2.33 -6.90 -17.61
CA VAL A 104 1.31 -6.31 -18.48
C VAL A 104 0.36 -5.44 -17.65
N LEU A 105 0.10 -4.21 -18.12
CA LEU A 105 -0.93 -3.36 -17.53
C LEU A 105 -2.32 -3.89 -17.92
N THR A 106 -3.13 -4.20 -16.91
CA THR A 106 -4.54 -4.59 -17.06
C THR A 106 -5.44 -3.52 -16.47
N MET A 107 -6.55 -3.22 -17.16
CA MET A 107 -7.62 -2.34 -16.68
C MET A 107 -8.94 -3.09 -16.83
N SER A 108 -9.81 -3.06 -15.82
CA SER A 108 -11.07 -3.81 -15.80
C SER A 108 -12.14 -3.10 -14.98
N LEU A 109 -13.39 -3.50 -15.23
CA LEU A 109 -14.58 -3.23 -14.41
C LEU A 109 -15.34 -4.56 -14.33
N TRP A 110 -15.75 -4.97 -13.13
CA TRP A 110 -16.23 -6.32 -12.87
C TRP A 110 -17.06 -6.39 -11.57
N THR A 111 -17.90 -7.42 -11.48
CA THR A 111 -18.64 -7.82 -10.27
C THR A 111 -18.09 -9.14 -9.75
N ASP A 112 -17.98 -9.29 -8.43
CA ASP A 112 -17.44 -10.48 -7.78
C ASP A 112 -18.54 -11.50 -7.45
N SER A 113 -18.55 -12.65 -8.14
CA SER A 113 -19.52 -13.73 -7.90
C SER A 113 -19.13 -14.70 -6.78
N ALA A 114 -17.96 -14.55 -6.16
CA ALA A 114 -17.45 -15.44 -5.11
C ALA A 114 -17.54 -14.81 -3.71
N ALA A 115 -17.31 -13.50 -3.58
CA ALA A 115 -17.31 -12.77 -2.32
C ALA A 115 -17.96 -11.37 -2.39
N TYR A 116 -18.73 -11.09 -3.45
CA TYR A 116 -19.58 -9.90 -3.62
C TYR A 116 -18.87 -8.55 -3.32
N CYS A 117 -17.56 -8.45 -3.61
CA CYS A 117 -16.70 -7.30 -3.32
C CYS A 117 -16.62 -6.92 -1.82
N LEU A 118 -17.19 -7.72 -0.91
CA LEU A 118 -17.27 -7.39 0.52
C LEU A 118 -15.88 -7.26 1.17
N TRP A 119 -14.90 -8.02 0.66
CA TRP A 119 -13.49 -7.95 1.03
C TRP A 119 -12.82 -6.60 0.69
N LEU A 120 -13.45 -5.77 -0.15
CA LEU A 120 -13.00 -4.45 -0.58
C LEU A 120 -13.80 -3.31 0.08
N GLU A 121 -15.13 -3.40 0.17
CA GLU A 121 -16.00 -2.26 0.51
C GLU A 121 -17.00 -2.48 1.68
N SER A 122 -16.96 -3.64 2.32
CA SER A 122 -17.86 -4.03 3.42
C SER A 122 -17.08 -4.54 4.65
N ASP A 123 -17.78 -5.14 5.60
CA ASP A 123 -17.21 -5.97 6.64
C ASP A 123 -16.93 -7.38 6.08
N TYR A 124 -15.70 -7.87 6.22
CA TYR A 124 -15.31 -9.20 5.73
C TYR A 124 -14.18 -9.82 6.57
N PRO A 125 -14.32 -11.08 7.04
CA PRO A 125 -15.43 -12.02 6.79
C PRO A 125 -16.76 -11.59 7.43
N VAL A 126 -17.88 -11.90 6.77
CA VAL A 126 -19.24 -11.47 7.18
C VAL A 126 -19.75 -12.08 8.50
N THR A 127 -18.95 -12.94 9.12
CA THR A 127 -19.22 -13.60 10.42
C THR A 127 -18.34 -13.10 11.56
N SER A 128 -17.40 -12.18 11.30
CA SER A 128 -16.53 -11.56 12.30
C SER A 128 -17.12 -10.24 12.80
N ASP A 129 -16.62 -9.70 13.91
CA ASP A 129 -17.12 -8.42 14.43
C ASP A 129 -16.52 -7.26 13.61
N ALA A 130 -17.34 -6.28 13.22
CA ALA A 130 -16.88 -5.11 12.46
C ALA A 130 -15.91 -4.19 13.25
N SER A 131 -15.77 -4.41 14.56
CA SER A 131 -14.77 -3.77 15.42
C SER A 131 -13.43 -4.53 15.51
N ASP A 132 -13.37 -5.78 15.03
CA ASP A 132 -12.11 -6.53 14.95
C ASP A 132 -11.13 -5.89 13.95
N PRO A 133 -9.82 -5.80 14.26
CA PRO A 133 -8.83 -5.22 13.35
C PRO A 133 -8.83 -5.88 11.96
N GLY A 134 -9.11 -5.08 10.93
CA GLY A 134 -9.07 -5.53 9.53
C GLY A 134 -10.35 -6.17 8.99
N VAL A 135 -11.41 -6.32 9.79
CA VAL A 135 -12.72 -6.82 9.29
C VAL A 135 -13.44 -5.75 8.48
N ALA A 136 -13.63 -4.55 9.03
CA ALA A 136 -14.28 -3.44 8.32
C ALA A 136 -13.36 -2.82 7.24
N ARG A 137 -13.69 -3.01 5.96
CA ARG A 137 -12.94 -2.44 4.81
C ARG A 137 -13.59 -1.20 4.19
N GLY A 138 -14.92 -1.07 4.29
CA GLY A 138 -15.65 0.08 3.77
C GLY A 138 -16.88 0.46 4.60
N THR A 139 -17.98 0.80 3.92
CA THR A 139 -19.24 1.27 4.55
C THR A 139 -20.49 0.62 3.96
N CYS A 140 -20.32 -0.38 3.08
CA CYS A 140 -21.41 -1.07 2.42
C CYS A 140 -21.88 -2.27 3.23
N ALA A 141 -23.18 -2.54 3.20
CA ALA A 141 -23.77 -3.61 3.99
C ALA A 141 -23.34 -4.99 3.42
N THR A 142 -23.21 -5.98 4.30
CA THR A 142 -22.81 -7.36 3.98
C THR A 142 -23.81 -8.10 3.07
N THR A 143 -24.95 -7.48 2.75
CA THR A 143 -25.98 -7.96 1.81
C THR A 143 -25.94 -7.23 0.45
N THR A 144 -24.84 -6.57 0.10
CA THR A 144 -24.65 -5.87 -1.19
C THR A 144 -23.68 -6.62 -2.10
N GLY A 145 -23.46 -6.13 -3.32
CA GLY A 145 -22.46 -6.69 -4.25
C GLY A 145 -22.86 -7.94 -5.03
N VAL A 146 -24.08 -8.46 -4.83
CA VAL A 146 -24.66 -9.56 -5.62
C VAL A 146 -24.65 -9.16 -7.11
N PRO A 147 -24.04 -9.95 -8.03
CA PRO A 147 -23.83 -9.52 -9.42
C PRO A 147 -25.10 -9.08 -10.16
N ASP A 148 -26.19 -9.84 -10.05
CA ASP A 148 -27.45 -9.53 -10.75
C ASP A 148 -28.09 -8.23 -10.24
N ASP A 149 -28.02 -7.97 -8.93
CA ASP A 149 -28.48 -6.71 -8.32
C ASP A 149 -27.61 -5.53 -8.77
N VAL A 150 -26.28 -5.68 -8.77
CA VAL A 150 -25.35 -4.63 -9.20
C VAL A 150 -25.53 -4.31 -10.69
N ILE A 151 -25.64 -5.33 -11.55
CA ILE A 151 -25.82 -5.16 -12.99
C ILE A 151 -27.19 -4.54 -13.32
N SER A 152 -28.23 -4.84 -12.56
CA SER A 152 -29.58 -4.28 -12.78
C SER A 152 -29.79 -2.90 -12.15
N GLU A 153 -29.17 -2.58 -11.01
CA GLU A 153 -29.19 -1.24 -10.41
C GLU A 153 -28.23 -0.26 -11.09
N GLN A 154 -27.10 -0.74 -11.61
CA GLN A 154 -25.98 0.08 -12.12
C GLN A 154 -25.57 -0.28 -13.57
N PRO A 155 -26.50 -0.47 -14.53
CA PRO A 155 -26.16 -0.90 -15.90
C PRO A 155 -25.34 0.13 -16.69
N ASP A 156 -25.34 1.41 -16.27
CA ASP A 156 -24.52 2.48 -16.83
C ASP A 156 -23.17 2.66 -16.11
N ALA A 157 -22.74 1.70 -15.27
CA ALA A 157 -21.49 1.84 -14.53
C ALA A 157 -20.27 1.95 -15.47
N THR A 158 -19.50 3.03 -15.33
CA THR A 158 -18.29 3.28 -16.13
C THR A 158 -17.13 3.70 -15.25
N VAL A 159 -15.93 3.18 -15.54
CA VAL A 159 -14.65 3.67 -15.00
C VAL A 159 -13.83 4.30 -16.12
N VAL A 160 -13.17 5.42 -15.83
CA VAL A 160 -12.36 6.17 -16.80
C VAL A 160 -10.91 6.24 -16.33
N PHE A 161 -10.05 5.43 -16.94
CA PHE A 161 -8.60 5.52 -16.78
C PHE A 161 -8.03 6.45 -17.86
N SER A 162 -7.24 7.46 -17.47
CA SER A 162 -6.68 8.47 -18.38
C SER A 162 -5.36 9.03 -17.84
N ASN A 163 -4.64 9.82 -18.65
CA ASN A 163 -3.36 10.45 -18.28
C ASN A 163 -2.34 9.46 -17.67
N ILE A 164 -2.30 8.23 -18.19
CA ILE A 164 -1.42 7.16 -17.70
C ILE A 164 0.04 7.53 -18.01
N ARG A 165 0.87 7.59 -16.96
CA ARG A 165 2.29 7.96 -17.02
C ARG A 165 3.12 6.93 -16.26
N PHE A 166 4.30 6.64 -16.77
CA PHE A 166 5.34 5.84 -16.11
C PHE A 166 6.71 6.42 -16.47
N GLY A 167 7.69 6.24 -15.59
CA GLY A 167 9.01 6.87 -15.68
C GLY A 167 9.72 6.80 -14.34
N ASP A 168 10.80 7.58 -14.19
CA ASP A 168 11.58 7.64 -12.96
C ASP A 168 10.79 8.28 -11.81
N ILE A 169 11.19 8.00 -10.57
CA ILE A 169 10.50 8.52 -9.39
C ILE A 169 10.59 10.04 -9.36
N GLY A 170 9.43 10.70 -9.36
CA GLY A 170 9.30 12.16 -9.39
C GLY A 170 9.08 12.77 -10.78
N THR A 171 9.10 11.99 -11.88
CA THR A 171 8.92 12.55 -13.24
C THR A 171 7.49 12.48 -13.79
N THR A 172 6.55 11.89 -13.05
CA THR A 172 5.19 11.62 -13.54
C THR A 172 4.14 12.67 -13.15
N VAL A 173 4.39 13.45 -12.10
CA VAL A 173 3.53 14.58 -11.69
C VAL A 173 4.38 15.80 -11.36
N ASP A 174 3.91 16.97 -11.76
CA ASP A 174 4.48 18.26 -11.42
C ASP A 174 4.07 18.65 -9.98
N GLY A 175 4.97 19.28 -9.22
CA GLY A 175 4.61 19.94 -7.95
C GLY A 175 5.12 19.30 -6.65
N ILE A 176 5.61 18.06 -6.66
CA ILE A 176 6.41 17.53 -5.53
C ILE A 176 7.89 17.69 -5.88
N SER A 177 8.54 18.72 -5.34
CA SER A 177 10.00 18.77 -5.29
C SER A 177 10.51 17.55 -4.53
N SER A 178 11.36 16.74 -5.16
CA SER A 178 12.07 15.65 -4.48
C SER A 178 12.82 16.21 -3.27
N SER A 179 12.33 15.91 -2.07
CA SER A 179 13.01 16.24 -0.82
C SER A 179 14.22 15.32 -0.66
N ASP A 180 15.31 15.71 -1.32
CA ASP A 180 16.55 14.95 -1.38
C ASP A 180 17.05 14.60 0.03
N ALA A 181 17.49 13.35 0.22
CA ALA A 181 17.85 12.78 1.51
C ALA A 181 19.26 13.22 1.95
N SER A 182 19.49 14.52 1.98
CA SER A 182 20.80 15.14 2.19
C SER A 182 20.93 15.76 3.58
N THR A 183 21.57 15.03 4.49
CA THR A 183 21.91 15.46 5.85
C THR A 183 22.61 16.82 5.87
N SER A 184 22.06 17.78 6.62
CA SER A 184 22.72 19.06 6.90
C SER A 184 22.58 19.46 8.38
N THR A 185 23.62 19.18 9.15
CA THR A 185 23.71 19.53 10.57
C THR A 185 23.86 21.05 10.76
N SER A 186 22.78 21.72 11.13
CA SER A 186 22.76 23.17 11.40
C SER A 186 23.45 23.52 12.73
N THR A 187 24.76 23.72 12.70
CA THR A 187 25.52 24.33 13.81
C THR A 187 25.15 25.80 13.97
N SER A 188 24.48 26.16 15.06
CA SER A 188 23.99 27.52 15.30
C SER A 188 25.09 28.47 15.82
N THR A 189 25.55 29.39 14.98
CA THR A 189 26.50 30.46 15.34
C THR A 189 25.77 31.76 15.64
N THR A 190 25.55 32.05 16.92
CA THR A 190 25.03 33.35 17.38
C THR A 190 26.02 34.48 17.12
N THR A 191 25.60 35.55 16.44
CA THR A 191 26.37 36.81 16.32
C THR A 191 25.45 38.00 16.57
N SER A 192 25.66 38.70 17.69
CA SER A 192 24.89 39.89 18.08
C SER A 192 25.71 41.16 17.88
N THR A 193 25.04 42.21 17.40
CA THR A 193 25.63 43.48 16.96
C THR A 193 26.20 44.34 18.10
N THR A 194 27.32 45.03 17.84
CA THR A 194 27.79 46.17 18.64
C THR A 194 28.12 47.38 17.74
N THR A 195 28.13 48.58 18.34
CA THR A 195 28.01 49.87 17.63
C THR A 195 29.35 50.54 17.31
N SER A 196 29.40 51.27 16.19
CA SER A 196 30.51 52.19 15.84
C SER A 196 30.50 53.45 16.73
N PRO A 197 31.65 54.12 16.92
CA PRO A 197 31.84 55.38 16.17
C PRO A 197 33.24 55.58 15.54
N SER A 198 33.32 56.61 14.68
CA SER A 198 34.42 57.03 13.79
C SER A 198 35.70 57.56 14.46
N SER A 199 36.88 57.36 13.84
CA SER A 199 37.78 58.48 13.45
C SER A 199 39.08 58.11 12.67
N SER A 200 39.38 58.92 11.65
CA SER A 200 40.71 59.38 11.14
C SER A 200 41.87 58.42 10.72
N THR A 201 42.27 58.53 9.43
CA THR A 201 43.65 58.51 8.85
C THR A 201 44.71 57.52 9.36
N SER A 202 45.44 56.81 8.49
CA SER A 202 46.48 57.42 7.63
C SER A 202 47.08 56.43 6.60
N SER A 203 47.85 56.96 5.63
CA SER A 203 48.47 56.19 4.54
C SER A 203 49.83 55.58 4.93
N GLY A 204 50.15 54.38 4.41
CA GLY A 204 51.48 53.78 4.50
C GLY A 204 51.74 52.79 3.35
N SER A 205 52.83 52.99 2.61
CA SER A 205 53.28 52.12 1.51
C SER A 205 54.78 51.91 1.59
N SER A 206 55.24 50.66 1.51
CA SER A 206 56.66 50.31 1.37
C SER A 206 56.84 48.88 0.84
N THR A 207 57.94 48.67 0.11
CA THR A 207 58.25 47.45 -0.65
C THR A 207 59.67 46.96 -0.36
N ALA A 208 59.83 45.68 -0.02
CA ALA A 208 61.03 44.84 -0.19
C ALA A 208 60.61 43.37 0.08
N THR A 209 60.96 42.31 -0.66
CA THR A 209 62.12 41.95 -1.50
C THR A 209 63.38 41.53 -0.72
N SER A 210 63.65 40.22 -0.61
CA SER A 210 64.96 39.58 -0.91
C SER A 210 65.05 38.07 -0.58
N THR A 211 65.03 37.23 -1.64
CA THR A 211 65.96 36.10 -1.95
C THR A 211 66.41 35.00 -0.95
N THR A 212 66.59 33.79 -1.50
CA THR A 212 67.58 32.70 -1.17
C THR A 212 67.37 31.90 0.16
N THR A 213 67.71 30.60 0.30
CA THR A 213 68.44 29.64 -0.58
C THR A 213 67.97 28.17 -0.37
N ALA A 214 68.29 27.26 -1.30
CA ALA A 214 68.35 25.79 -1.12
C ALA A 214 69.84 25.37 -0.80
N PRO A 215 70.31 24.09 -0.75
CA PRO A 215 69.69 22.80 -1.16
C PRO A 215 70.05 21.54 -0.29
N SER A 216 69.83 20.32 -0.84
CA SER A 216 70.54 19.04 -0.58
C SER A 216 70.26 18.21 0.70
N THR A 217 70.56 16.90 0.82
CA THR A 217 70.20 15.66 0.04
C THR A 217 71.01 14.43 0.54
N SER A 218 70.37 13.33 0.98
CA SER A 218 70.90 11.93 1.10
C SER A 218 69.73 10.96 1.45
N THR A 219 69.57 9.67 1.08
CA THR A 219 70.41 8.43 0.98
C THR A 219 71.03 7.97 2.32
N SER A 220 71.15 6.68 2.73
CA SER A 220 70.69 5.32 2.29
C SER A 220 71.16 4.27 3.36
N SER A 221 70.75 2.99 3.54
CA SER A 221 69.74 2.02 3.01
C SER A 221 69.77 0.72 3.88
N THR A 222 68.99 -0.34 3.53
CA THR A 222 69.16 -1.80 3.90
C THR A 222 68.98 -2.22 5.40
N ASP A 223 68.62 -3.47 5.79
CA ASP A 223 68.39 -4.75 5.08
C ASP A 223 67.36 -5.72 5.75
N ALA A 224 67.00 -6.80 5.03
CA ALA A 224 66.44 -8.14 5.38
C ALA A 224 65.86 -8.44 6.80
N SER A 225 64.77 -9.19 6.94
CA SER A 225 64.66 -10.62 6.52
C SER A 225 63.23 -11.17 6.40
N ALA A 226 63.06 -12.26 5.62
CA ALA A 226 61.84 -13.08 5.51
C ALA A 226 62.10 -14.52 6.05
N PRO A 227 61.12 -15.46 6.02
CA PRO A 227 60.93 -16.27 4.78
C PRO A 227 59.49 -16.78 4.48
N THR A 228 59.28 -17.17 3.20
CA THR A 228 58.38 -18.23 2.63
C THR A 228 57.00 -18.52 3.27
N SER A 229 55.85 -18.47 2.57
CA SER A 229 55.43 -19.17 1.32
C SER A 229 55.23 -20.70 1.49
N THR A 230 54.40 -21.44 0.72
CA THR A 230 53.79 -21.20 -0.62
C THR A 230 52.42 -21.92 -0.75
N SER A 231 51.86 -22.08 -1.96
CA SER A 231 50.43 -22.34 -2.22
C SER A 231 50.08 -23.61 -3.02
N SER A 232 48.79 -23.99 -2.94
CA SER A 232 47.93 -24.54 -4.02
C SER A 232 47.78 -26.07 -4.28
N SER A 233 46.61 -26.40 -4.84
CA SER A 233 46.33 -27.42 -5.89
C SER A 233 45.94 -28.88 -5.53
N GLY A 234 44.62 -29.16 -5.59
CA GLY A 234 44.03 -30.44 -6.05
C GLY A 234 43.99 -31.64 -5.09
N ALA A 235 43.25 -32.72 -5.37
CA ALA A 235 42.08 -32.91 -6.27
C ALA A 235 41.41 -34.29 -6.00
N SER A 236 40.09 -34.40 -6.23
CA SER A 236 39.30 -35.66 -6.26
C SER A 236 39.21 -36.45 -4.93
N THR A 237 38.26 -37.36 -4.70
CA THR A 237 37.07 -37.80 -5.46
C THR A 237 35.79 -37.13 -4.84
N SER A 238 34.55 -37.61 -4.79
CA SER A 238 33.87 -38.86 -5.19
C SER A 238 32.35 -38.62 -5.45
N ALA A 239 31.56 -39.67 -5.68
CA ALA A 239 30.15 -39.60 -6.07
C ALA A 239 29.27 -40.71 -5.47
N ASN A 240 27.96 -40.46 -5.34
CA ASN A 240 26.94 -41.43 -5.80
C ASN A 240 25.56 -40.78 -6.08
N ALA A 241 24.84 -41.37 -7.03
CA ALA A 241 23.40 -41.41 -7.34
C ALA A 241 22.44 -40.22 -7.03
N SER A 242 21.50 -40.05 -7.98
CA SER A 242 20.29 -39.21 -7.93
C SER A 242 19.06 -40.13 -8.18
N PRO A 243 17.90 -39.64 -8.62
CA PRO A 243 16.80 -39.05 -7.84
C PRO A 243 15.62 -40.03 -7.64
N SER A 244 14.48 -39.55 -7.12
CA SER A 244 13.17 -40.16 -7.38
C SER A 244 12.09 -39.09 -7.56
N THR A 245 11.15 -39.34 -8.47
CA THR A 245 10.07 -38.43 -8.88
C THR A 245 8.71 -39.12 -8.75
N VAL A 246 7.75 -38.44 -8.12
CA VAL A 246 6.30 -38.69 -8.28
C VAL A 246 5.67 -37.30 -8.33
N ALA A 247 5.25 -36.76 -9.48
CA ALA A 247 4.23 -37.21 -10.45
C ALA A 247 2.80 -36.98 -9.93
N SER A 248 1.96 -36.36 -10.78
CA SER A 248 0.62 -35.91 -10.46
C SER A 248 -0.42 -37.01 -10.68
N SER A 249 -1.52 -36.97 -9.92
CA SER A 249 -2.76 -37.69 -10.23
C SER A 249 -3.97 -36.81 -9.88
N SER A 250 -4.60 -36.26 -10.91
CA SER A 250 -5.95 -35.72 -10.84
C SER A 250 -6.98 -36.86 -10.87
N GLU A 251 -7.94 -36.86 -9.96
CA GLU A 251 -9.21 -37.57 -10.15
C GLU A 251 -10.36 -36.60 -9.87
N ALA A 252 -11.13 -36.32 -10.91
CA ALA A 252 -12.52 -35.92 -10.76
C ALA A 252 -13.35 -37.21 -10.79
N ASN A 253 -14.44 -37.26 -10.02
CA ASN A 253 -15.51 -38.22 -10.24
C ASN A 253 -16.84 -37.48 -10.20
N GLU A 254 -17.62 -37.66 -11.27
CA GLU A 254 -19.03 -37.31 -11.29
C GLU A 254 -19.79 -38.25 -10.36
N ALA A 255 -20.88 -37.75 -9.79
CA ALA A 255 -21.85 -38.57 -9.06
C ALA A 255 -23.23 -37.98 -9.27
N ASP A 256 -23.81 -38.23 -10.44
CA ASP A 256 -25.24 -38.05 -10.66
C ASP A 256 -26.02 -38.88 -9.64
N ASN A 257 -26.98 -38.27 -8.96
CA ASN A 257 -28.17 -38.98 -8.52
C ASN A 257 -29.35 -38.01 -8.40
N GLU A 258 -30.24 -38.02 -9.39
CA GLU A 258 -31.59 -37.48 -9.23
C GLU A 258 -32.30 -38.22 -8.09
N THR A 259 -33.08 -37.48 -7.30
CA THR A 259 -34.19 -38.09 -6.54
C THR A 259 -35.39 -37.15 -6.54
N ASP A 260 -36.25 -37.29 -7.55
CA ASP A 260 -37.63 -36.79 -7.46
C ASP A 260 -38.33 -37.47 -6.26
N SER A 261 -38.97 -36.67 -5.43
CA SER A 261 -39.96 -37.13 -4.45
C SER A 261 -41.01 -36.06 -4.23
N SER A 262 -41.59 -35.63 -5.35
CA SER A 262 -42.84 -34.88 -5.42
C SER A 262 -43.92 -35.52 -4.54
N SER A 263 -44.42 -34.77 -3.57
CA SER A 263 -45.65 -35.10 -2.83
C SER A 263 -46.47 -33.84 -2.57
N LYS A 264 -47.64 -33.77 -3.20
CA LYS A 264 -48.71 -32.85 -2.82
C LYS A 264 -49.61 -33.55 -1.82
N VAL A 265 -50.06 -32.81 -0.81
CA VAL A 265 -51.35 -33.06 -0.16
C VAL A 265 -52.05 -31.70 -0.06
N ASP A 266 -53.31 -31.66 -0.44
CA ASP A 266 -54.10 -30.45 -0.58
C ASP A 266 -54.78 -30.02 0.74
N THR A 267 -55.03 -28.71 0.83
CA THR A 267 -56.25 -28.06 1.34
C THR A 267 -56.98 -28.64 2.55
N GLU A 268 -57.16 -27.80 3.58
CA GLU A 268 -58.48 -27.35 4.07
C GLU A 268 -58.29 -26.09 4.92
N ALA A 269 -59.34 -25.29 5.08
CA ALA A 269 -59.34 -24.11 5.94
C ALA A 269 -60.63 -24.08 6.79
N ASP A 270 -60.51 -23.72 8.06
CA ASP A 270 -61.64 -23.17 8.80
C ASP A 270 -61.20 -22.05 9.75
N SER A 271 -62.16 -21.20 10.05
CA SER A 271 -62.12 -20.03 10.90
C SER A 271 -62.62 -20.33 12.31
N THR A 272 -62.25 -19.49 13.27
CA THR A 272 -63.19 -19.05 14.32
C THR A 272 -62.65 -17.78 14.99
N ALA A 273 -63.55 -16.90 15.42
CA ALA A 273 -63.21 -15.61 16.04
C ALA A 273 -63.26 -15.69 17.57
N GLY A 274 -62.48 -14.83 18.22
CA GLY A 274 -62.56 -14.50 19.65
C GLY A 274 -62.22 -13.01 19.82
N GLU A 275 -63.02 -12.29 20.60
CA GLU A 275 -63.09 -10.82 20.60
C GLU A 275 -62.88 -10.24 22.02
N SER A 276 -62.68 -8.92 22.12
CA SER A 276 -62.47 -8.10 23.35
C SER A 276 -61.10 -8.32 24.03
N SER A 277 -60.47 -7.41 24.78
CA SER A 277 -60.55 -5.93 25.02
C SER A 277 -59.52 -5.64 26.15
N ASP A 278 -58.91 -4.47 26.37
CA ASP A 278 -59.01 -3.13 25.78
C ASP A 278 -57.69 -2.34 26.02
N VAL A 279 -57.65 -1.09 25.57
CA VAL A 279 -56.61 -0.03 25.71
C VAL A 279 -55.57 -0.10 26.86
N ASP A 280 -54.31 0.21 26.52
CA ASP A 280 -53.65 1.45 26.97
C ASP A 280 -52.57 1.92 25.94
N ALA A 281 -52.02 3.12 26.09
CA ALA A 281 -51.47 3.91 24.98
C ALA A 281 -49.95 4.21 25.00
N ALA A 282 -49.46 4.58 23.80
CA ALA A 282 -48.25 5.35 23.50
C ALA A 282 -46.86 4.75 23.84
N SER A 283 -46.17 4.24 22.82
CA SER A 283 -44.99 4.95 22.25
C SER A 283 -44.49 4.27 20.97
N THR A 284 -45.07 4.58 19.82
CA THR A 284 -44.59 4.10 18.51
C THR A 284 -43.44 4.97 18.01
N VAL A 285 -42.20 4.63 18.39
CA VAL A 285 -41.01 5.18 17.73
C VAL A 285 -40.85 4.51 16.37
N THR A 286 -41.36 5.16 15.33
CA THR A 286 -41.10 4.76 13.94
C THR A 286 -39.59 4.80 13.70
N PRO A 287 -38.94 3.69 13.27
CA PRO A 287 -37.56 3.78 12.84
C PRO A 287 -37.48 4.72 11.64
N ALA A 288 -36.57 5.68 11.68
CA ALA A 288 -36.32 6.56 10.54
C ALA A 288 -35.97 5.71 9.30
N PRO A 289 -36.41 6.09 8.10
CA PRO A 289 -36.03 5.36 6.89
C PRO A 289 -34.50 5.38 6.79
N VAL A 290 -33.88 4.20 6.78
CA VAL A 290 -32.44 4.06 6.66
C VAL A 290 -32.04 4.69 5.32
N THR A 291 -31.39 5.85 5.38
CA THR A 291 -30.84 6.51 4.19
C THR A 291 -29.76 5.61 3.64
N SER A 292 -30.12 4.83 2.61
CA SER A 292 -29.19 3.99 1.84
C SER A 292 -27.92 4.77 1.57
N THR A 293 -26.81 4.31 2.16
CA THR A 293 -25.55 5.05 2.22
C THR A 293 -25.12 5.38 0.80
N SER A 294 -25.09 6.66 0.44
CA SER A 294 -24.92 7.11 -0.95
C SER A 294 -23.58 6.71 -1.57
N SER A 295 -22.65 6.19 -0.75
CA SER A 295 -21.38 5.61 -1.15
C SER A 295 -21.51 4.28 -1.92
N CYS A 296 -22.53 3.47 -1.61
CA CYS A 296 -22.60 2.08 -2.07
C CYS A 296 -23.49 1.88 -3.30
N LYS A 297 -24.32 2.87 -3.62
CA LYS A 297 -24.83 3.04 -4.99
C LYS A 297 -23.79 3.89 -5.72
N VAL A 298 -22.81 3.25 -6.36
CA VAL A 298 -21.74 3.95 -7.10
C VAL A 298 -22.40 4.81 -8.17
N ARG A 299 -22.50 6.11 -7.89
CA ARG A 299 -23.33 7.03 -8.67
C ARG A 299 -22.56 7.52 -9.90
N ALA A 300 -22.21 6.58 -10.77
CA ALA A 300 -21.61 6.81 -12.08
C ALA A 300 -22.45 7.86 -12.82
N ARG A 301 -21.92 9.09 -12.88
CA ARG A 301 -22.59 10.17 -13.59
C ARG A 301 -22.37 9.95 -15.08
N ARG A 302 -23.47 9.77 -15.82
CA ARG A 302 -23.49 10.05 -17.25
C ARG A 302 -22.99 11.50 -17.47
N HIS A 303 -22.00 11.65 -18.34
CA HIS A 303 -21.55 12.95 -18.87
C HIS A 303 -22.49 13.42 -19.99
#